data_AF-A0A3A0FJI1-F1
#
_entry.id   AF-A0A3A0FJI1-F1
#
_cell.length_a   1.000
_cell.length_b   1.000
_cell.length_c   1.000
_cell.angle_alpha   90.00
_cell.angle_beta   90.00
_cell.angle_gamma   90.00
#
_symmetry.space_group_name_H-M   'P 1'
#
loop_
_entity.id
_entity.type
_entity.pdbx_description
1 polymer ?
#
loop_
_entity_poly.entity_id
_entity_poly.type
_entity_poly.pdbx_seq_one_letter_code
_entity_poly.pdbx_strand_id
1 'polypeptide(L)'
;MRHAGPDVLARIEPLLAALRARGVLHEMRPGVFYLKSRAFLHFHDDPSGVYADVRFADAFVRLRVTTDSEQADLLERIDDCLVSVEARTDKRRPRERGAGRRR
;
A
#
# COMPACT_ATOMS: atom_id res chain seq x y z
N MET A 1 6.35 -1.05 -19.95
CA MET A 1 5.82 -0.81 -18.60
C MET A 1 5.70 0.70 -18.42
N ARG A 2 4.49 1.24 -18.61
CA ARG A 2 4.24 2.68 -18.56
C ARG A 2 3.49 2.93 -17.24
N HIS A 3 3.93 3.91 -16.47
CA HIS A 3 3.20 4.32 -15.28
C HIS A 3 1.79 4.78 -15.67
N ALA A 4 0.85 4.66 -14.74
CA ALA A 4 -0.50 5.16 -14.91
C ALA A 4 -0.48 6.58 -15.47
N GLY A 5 -1.08 6.76 -16.65
CA GLY A 5 -1.21 8.07 -17.29
C GLY A 5 -2.17 8.98 -16.51
N PRO A 6 -2.19 10.29 -16.80
CA PRO A 6 -3.07 11.26 -16.13
C PRO A 6 -4.56 10.89 -16.23
N ASP A 7 -5.01 10.35 -17.37
CA ASP A 7 -6.39 9.87 -17.56
C ASP A 7 -6.74 8.70 -16.63
N VAL A 8 -5.80 7.80 -16.40
CA VAL A 8 -5.97 6.67 -15.49
C VAL A 8 -6.01 7.15 -14.06
N LEU A 9 -5.08 8.03 -13.69
CA LEU A 9 -5.04 8.66 -12.37
C LEU A 9 -6.35 9.39 -12.05
N ALA A 10 -6.95 10.08 -13.02
CA ALA A 10 -8.25 10.72 -12.85
C ALA A 10 -9.39 9.72 -12.60
N ARG A 11 -9.36 8.54 -13.22
CA ARG A 11 -10.36 7.47 -13.00
C ARG A 11 -10.23 6.80 -11.63
N ILE A 12 -9.00 6.68 -11.14
CA ILE A 12 -8.71 6.11 -9.80
C ILE A 12 -8.56 7.20 -8.74
N GLU A 13 -8.87 8.46 -9.05
CA GLU A 13 -8.82 9.57 -8.10
C GLU A 13 -9.60 9.31 -6.79
N PRO A 14 -10.84 8.76 -6.81
CA PRO A 14 -11.53 8.39 -5.56
C PRO A 14 -10.75 7.35 -4.74
N LEU A 15 -10.13 6.37 -5.41
CA LEU A 15 -9.25 5.39 -4.78
C LEU A 15 -8.01 6.05 -4.16
N LEU A 16 -7.35 6.96 -4.90
CA LEU A 16 -6.20 7.72 -4.41
C LEU A 16 -6.56 8.61 -3.22
N ALA A 17 -7.74 9.25 -3.23
CA ALA A 17 -8.24 10.03 -2.11
C ALA A 17 -8.44 9.14 -0.86
N ALA A 18 -9.02 7.96 -1.01
CA ALA A 18 -9.17 7.01 0.09
C ALA A 18 -7.82 6.49 0.62
N LEU A 19 -6.82 6.31 -0.24
CA LEU A 19 -5.46 5.95 0.17
C LEU A 19 -4.76 7.10 0.91
N ARG A 20 -4.91 8.35 0.42
CA ARG A 20 -4.37 9.55 1.09
C ARG A 20 -5.03 9.82 2.44
N ALA A 21 -6.29 9.45 2.63
CA ALA A 21 -6.98 9.54 3.92
C ALA A 21 -6.34 8.63 4.99
N ARG A 22 -5.59 7.59 4.58
CA ARG A 22 -4.87 6.70 5.49
C ARG A 22 -3.50 7.32 5.80
N GLY A 23 -3.38 7.96 6.95
CA GLY A 23 -2.15 8.68 7.37
C GLY A 23 -0.88 7.83 7.47
N VAL A 24 -0.97 6.50 7.33
CA VAL A 24 0.18 5.58 7.31
C VAL A 24 0.83 5.46 5.93
N LEU A 25 0.11 5.79 4.86
CA LEU A 25 0.61 5.73 3.49
C LEU A 25 1.18 7.08 3.07
N HIS A 26 2.40 7.07 2.56
CA HIS A 26 3.05 8.25 2.02
C HIS A 26 3.04 8.20 0.49
N GLU A 27 2.33 9.11 -0.13
CA GLU A 27 2.36 9.27 -1.59
C GLU A 27 3.66 9.94 -2.01
N MET A 28 4.54 9.19 -2.66
CA MET A 28 5.84 9.69 -3.13
C MET A 28 5.74 10.23 -4.55
N ARG A 29 4.88 9.61 -5.37
CA ARG A 29 4.53 10.03 -6.73
C ARG A 29 3.04 9.72 -6.97
N PRO A 30 2.38 10.42 -7.90
CA PRO A 30 1.01 10.08 -8.28
C PRO A 30 0.91 8.61 -8.69
N GLY A 31 0.14 7.86 -7.90
CA GLY A 31 -0.02 6.42 -8.07
C GLY A 31 1.10 5.53 -7.49
N VAL A 32 1.98 6.07 -6.64
CA VAL A 32 3.01 5.30 -5.93
C VAL A 32 3.02 5.66 -4.44
N PHE A 33 2.69 4.69 -3.60
CA PHE A 33 2.58 4.82 -2.17
C PHE A 33 3.63 3.99 -1.44
N TYR A 34 4.22 4.59 -0.43
CA TYR A 34 5.21 4.00 0.44
C TYR A 34 4.61 3.80 1.84
N LEU A 35 4.99 2.69 2.49
CA LEU A 35 4.68 2.39 3.87
C LEU A 35 6.00 2.23 4.63
N LYS A 36 6.24 3.08 5.64
CA LYS A 36 7.45 3.04 6.49
C LYS A 36 8.76 2.92 5.66
N SER A 37 8.90 3.77 4.66
CA SER A 37 10.06 3.84 3.75
C SER A 37 10.24 2.65 2.78
N ARG A 38 9.23 1.79 2.62
CA ARG A 38 9.23 0.71 1.63
C ARG A 38 8.12 0.93 0.60
N ALA A 39 8.38 0.63 -0.67
CA ALA A 39 7.37 0.66 -1.71
C ALA A 39 6.26 -0.36 -1.35
N PHE A 40 5.06 0.16 -1.14
CA PHE A 40 3.92 -0.64 -0.68
C PHE A 40 2.92 -0.85 -1.81
N LEU A 41 2.59 0.20 -2.54
CA LEU A 41 1.62 0.14 -3.63
C LEU A 41 2.10 0.97 -4.80
N HIS A 42 1.91 0.43 -6.01
CA HIS A 42 2.12 1.21 -7.22
C HIS A 42 1.12 0.81 -8.31
N PHE A 43 0.68 1.79 -9.10
CA PHE A 43 -0.24 1.57 -10.21
C PHE A 43 0.49 1.57 -11.56
N HIS A 44 0.08 0.64 -12.42
CA HIS A 44 0.51 0.58 -13.82
C HIS A 44 -0.71 0.63 -14.74
N ASP A 45 -0.53 1.32 -15.87
CA ASP A 45 -1.46 1.28 -16.99
C ASP A 45 -0.97 0.26 -18.01
N ASP A 46 -1.88 -0.64 -18.39
CA ASP A 46 -1.67 -1.64 -19.43
C ASP A 46 -2.81 -1.51 -20.46
N PRO A 47 -2.58 -1.79 -21.75
CA PRO A 47 -3.66 -1.80 -22.75
C PRO A 47 -4.85 -2.70 -22.36
N SER A 48 -4.64 -3.69 -21.49
CA SER A 48 -5.70 -4.56 -20.96
C SER A 48 -6.51 -3.95 -19.81
N GLY A 49 -6.03 -2.84 -19.22
CA GLY A 49 -6.65 -2.17 -18.07
C GLY A 49 -5.63 -1.66 -17.04
N VAL A 50 -6.16 -1.19 -15.92
CA VAL A 50 -5.36 -0.64 -14.82
C VAL A 50 -5.08 -1.71 -13.79
N TYR A 51 -3.83 -1.79 -13.34
CA TYR A 51 -3.38 -2.74 -12.34
C TYR A 51 -2.70 -2.03 -11.16
N ALA A 52 -2.96 -2.53 -9.96
CA ALA A 52 -2.33 -2.14 -8.72
C ALA A 52 -1.46 -3.30 -8.22
N ASP A 53 -0.19 -3.03 -8.03
CA ASP A 53 0.76 -3.97 -7.44
C ASP A 53 0.94 -3.58 -5.97
N VAL A 54 0.39 -4.39 -5.06
CA VAL A 54 0.38 -4.15 -3.61
C VAL A 54 1.24 -5.16 -2.89
N ARG A 55 2.07 -4.71 -1.96
CA ARG A 55 2.93 -5.56 -1.15
C ARG A 55 2.20 -6.03 0.11
N PHE A 56 1.66 -7.24 0.08
CA PHE A 56 1.07 -7.89 1.26
C PHE A 56 2.13 -8.70 2.02
N ALA A 57 2.41 -8.30 3.26
CA ALA A 57 3.42 -8.89 4.16
C ALA A 57 4.84 -8.97 3.57
N ASP A 58 5.10 -9.90 2.65
CA ASP A 58 6.38 -10.03 1.95
C ASP A 58 6.27 -10.29 0.44
N ALA A 59 5.06 -10.49 -0.10
CA ALA A 59 4.83 -10.72 -1.53
C ALA A 59 4.13 -9.53 -2.18
N PHE A 60 4.46 -9.27 -3.44
CA PHE A 60 3.68 -8.37 -4.28
C PHE A 60 2.54 -9.15 -4.92
N VAL A 61 1.33 -8.62 -4.80
CA VAL A 61 0.13 -9.15 -5.44
C VAL A 61 -0.35 -8.09 -6.42
N ARG A 62 -0.48 -8.51 -7.68
CA ARG A 62 -1.06 -7.70 -8.74
C ARG A 62 -2.57 -7.89 -8.74
N LEU A 63 -3.30 -6.80 -8.57
CA LEU A 63 -4.76 -6.76 -8.61
C LEU A 63 -5.20 -5.82 -9.72
N ARG A 64 -6.23 -6.21 -10.47
CA ARG A 64 -6.85 -5.33 -11.46
C ARG A 64 -7.74 -4.33 -10.72
N VAL A 65 -7.74 -3.08 -11.16
CA VAL A 65 -8.52 -1.96 -10.58
C VAL A 65 -9.20 -1.14 -11.66
N THR A 66 -9.62 -1.81 -12.73
CA THR A 66 -10.20 -1.15 -13.89
C THR A 66 -11.62 -0.66 -13.60
N THR A 67 -12.35 -1.38 -12.75
CA THR A 67 -13.74 -1.08 -12.36
C THR A 67 -13.83 -0.61 -10.91
N ASP A 68 -14.90 0.11 -10.58
CA ASP A 68 -15.14 0.62 -9.22
C ASP A 68 -15.25 -0.51 -8.18
N SER A 69 -15.89 -1.62 -8.52
CA SER A 69 -15.99 -2.80 -7.64
C SER A 69 -14.62 -3.42 -7.37
N GLU A 70 -13.75 -3.49 -8.36
CA GLU A 70 -12.36 -3.95 -8.17
C GLU A 70 -11.55 -2.98 -7.30
N GLN A 71 -11.79 -1.67 -7.42
CA GLN A 71 -11.16 -0.66 -6.58
C GLN A 71 -11.62 -0.80 -5.12
N ALA A 72 -12.90 -1.08 -4.88
CA ALA A 72 -13.43 -1.32 -3.55
C ALA A 72 -12.82 -2.59 -2.90
N ASP A 73 -12.74 -3.71 -3.63
CA ASP A 73 -12.10 -4.94 -3.14
C ASP A 73 -10.61 -4.70 -2.77
N LEU A 74 -9.91 -3.93 -3.60
CA LEU A 74 -8.53 -3.53 -3.32
C LEU A 74 -8.44 -2.74 -2.00
N LEU A 75 -9.34 -1.78 -1.80
CA LEU A 75 -9.35 -0.95 -0.59
C LEU A 75 -9.56 -1.78 0.67
N GLU A 76 -10.52 -2.71 0.65
CA GLU A 76 -10.80 -3.59 1.79
C GLU A 76 -9.58 -4.46 2.12
N ARG A 77 -8.90 -5.01 1.10
CA ARG A 77 -7.68 -5.80 1.30
C ARG A 77 -6.52 -4.97 1.85
N ILE A 78 -6.36 -3.73 1.37
CA ILE A 78 -5.34 -2.82 1.90
C ILE A 78 -5.63 -2.51 3.36
N ASP A 79 -6.89 -2.26 3.70
CA ASP A 79 -7.30 -1.97 5.08
C ASP A 79 -6.97 -3.13 6.03
N ASP A 80 -7.38 -4.35 5.68
CA ASP A 80 -7.05 -5.56 6.44
C ASP A 80 -5.53 -5.77 6.58
N CYS A 81 -4.79 -5.51 5.49
CA CYS A 81 -3.34 -5.60 5.51
C CYS A 81 -2.71 -4.56 6.43
N LEU A 82 -3.19 -3.31 6.42
CA LEU A 82 -2.69 -2.25 7.27
C LEU A 82 -2.98 -2.56 8.74
N VAL A 83 -4.20 -2.98 9.09
CA VAL A 83 -4.56 -3.44 10.44
C VAL A 83 -3.62 -4.57 10.89
N SER A 84 -3.38 -5.55 10.03
CA SER A 84 -2.47 -6.67 10.29
C SER A 84 -1.00 -6.23 10.46
N VAL A 85 -0.53 -5.27 9.66
CA VAL A 85 0.84 -4.73 9.73
C VAL A 85 1.01 -3.89 11.00
N GLU A 86 0.03 -3.08 11.37
CA GLU A 86 0.03 -2.31 12.62
C GLU A 86 0.04 -3.24 13.84
N ALA A 87 -0.80 -4.27 13.85
CA ALA A 87 -0.82 -5.28 14.92
C ALA A 87 0.53 -6.03 15.06
N ARG A 88 1.22 -6.30 13.94
CA ARG A 88 2.57 -6.90 13.97
C ARG A 88 3.65 -5.91 14.37
N THR A 89 3.52 -4.63 14.03
CA THR A 89 4.45 -3.58 14.47
C THR A 89 4.38 -3.41 15.98
N ASP A 90 3.17 -3.41 16.55
CA ASP A 90 2.95 -3.27 17.99
C ASP A 90 3.61 -4.44 18.77
N LYS A 91 3.44 -5.67 18.29
CA LYS A 91 4.11 -6.86 18.84
C LYS A 91 5.62 -6.91 18.63
N ARG A 92 6.17 -6.08 17.74
CA ARG A 92 7.62 -5.97 17.47
C ARG A 92 8.32 -4.90 18.32
N ARG A 93 7.69 -4.41 19.39
CA ARG A 93 8.44 -3.74 20.46
C ARG A 93 9.45 -4.74 21.03
N PRO A 94 10.76 -4.44 21.03
CA PRO A 94 11.74 -5.33 21.61
C PRO A 94 11.40 -5.51 23.08
N ARG A 95 11.31 -6.77 23.53
CA ARG A 95 11.61 -7.08 24.94
C ARG A 95 12.95 -6.44 25.24
N GLU A 96 12.94 -5.59 26.26
CA GLU A 96 14.08 -5.16 27.06
C GLU A 96 15.37 -5.92 26.72
N ARG A 97 16.37 -5.20 26.20
CA ARG A 97 17.75 -5.66 26.36
C ARG A 97 18.04 -5.60 27.85
N GLY A 98 17.85 -6.74 28.50
CA GLY A 98 18.14 -6.95 29.91
C GLY A 98 19.57 -6.56 30.26
N ALA A 99 19.70 -6.17 31.52
CA ALA A 99 20.91 -5.81 32.25
C ALA A 99 22.10 -6.75 31.99
N GLY A 100 23.32 -6.18 32.02
CA GLY A 100 24.56 -6.95 31.93
C GLY A 100 25.82 -6.15 32.26
N ARG A 101 25.99 -5.80 33.55
CA ARG A 101 27.23 -5.54 34.33
C ARG A 101 28.57 -5.35 33.59
N ARG A 102 29.34 -4.36 34.06
CA ARG A 102 30.78 -4.44 34.45
C ARG A 102 31.08 -3.19 35.30
N ARG A 103 31.15 -3.36 36.63
CA ARG A 103 32.35 -3.45 37.50
C ARG A 103 32.87 -2.08 37.90
#